data_AF-A0AAU7D4G3-F1
#
_entry.id   AF-A0AAU7D4G3-F1
#
_cell.length_a   1.000
_cell.length_b   1.000
_cell.length_c   1.000
_cell.angle_alpha   90.00
_cell.angle_beta   90.00
_cell.angle_gamma   90.00
#
_symmetry.space_group_name_H-M   'P 1'
#
loop_
_entity.id
_entity.type
_entity.pdbx_description
1 polymer ?
#
loop_
_entity_poly.entity_id
_entity_poly.type
_entity_poly.pdbx_seq_one_letter_code
_entity_poly.pdbx_strand_id
1 'polypeptide(L)'
;MGKSESLTEEELTRALAYVGLVLIAFELIKSMIVGPIKLFYKDTTFGEGMPFKSYEVDVLSRHKDQFEACLLYLRDFMVAIDSDDMNAIQDLRRHRNELAHDLVNKLHDLQIEGHAALFKRVDTAFFKLSNYRAYIEIGSDPDFQTLGIDWDLLKGHEYLIFENVFGKLKMFNSIGDQTLGIG
;
A
#
# COMPACT_ATOMS: atom_id res chain seq x y z
N MET A 1 -31.17 -21.44 20.92
CA MET A 1 -29.91 -21.95 21.49
C MET A 1 -28.78 -21.23 20.78
N GLY A 2 -28.21 -20.21 21.42
CA GLY A 2 -27.22 -19.34 20.81
C GLY A 2 -25.88 -20.06 20.69
N LYS A 3 -25.32 -20.10 19.48
CA LYS A 3 -23.90 -20.39 19.29
C LYS A 3 -23.11 -19.17 19.76
N SER A 4 -22.91 -19.06 21.06
CA SER A 4 -21.76 -18.37 21.61
C SER A 4 -20.62 -19.39 21.63
N GLU A 5 -20.07 -19.72 20.47
CA GLU A 5 -18.71 -20.28 20.42
C GLU A 5 -17.80 -19.08 20.70
N SER A 6 -17.40 -18.94 21.97
CA SER A 6 -16.43 -17.92 22.37
C SER A 6 -15.11 -18.21 21.65
N LEU A 7 -14.62 -17.26 20.86
CA LEU A 7 -13.26 -17.30 20.30
C LEU A 7 -12.27 -17.61 21.43
N THR A 8 -11.32 -18.49 21.17
CA THR A 8 -10.17 -18.66 22.05
C THR A 8 -9.35 -17.37 22.08
N GLU A 9 -8.54 -17.17 23.12
CA GLU A 9 -7.63 -16.03 23.22
C GLU A 9 -6.69 -15.95 22.00
N GLU A 10 -6.23 -17.10 21.52
CA GLU A 10 -5.36 -17.21 20.33
C GLU A 10 -6.09 -16.77 19.05
N GLU A 11 -7.30 -17.27 18.81
CA GLU A 11 -8.11 -16.89 17.64
C GLU A 11 -8.46 -15.40 17.65
N LEU A 12 -8.86 -14.87 18.82
CA LEU A 12 -9.16 -13.46 18.97
C LEU A 12 -7.92 -12.58 18.73
N THR A 13 -6.78 -12.95 19.32
CA THR A 13 -5.51 -12.24 19.13
C THR A 13 -5.11 -12.25 17.66
N ARG A 14 -5.24 -13.38 16.98
CA ARG A 14 -4.94 -13.53 15.56
C ARG A 14 -5.86 -12.65 14.69
N ALA A 15 -7.15 -12.65 14.96
CA ALA A 15 -8.13 -11.84 14.23
C ALA A 15 -7.87 -10.33 14.41
N LEU A 16 -7.64 -9.88 15.64
CA LEU A 16 -7.34 -8.48 15.93
C LEU A 16 -6.01 -8.02 15.32
N ALA A 17 -4.98 -8.88 15.37
CA ALA A 17 -3.70 -8.60 14.73
C ALA A 17 -3.83 -8.47 13.21
N TYR A 18 -4.63 -9.32 12.58
CA TYR A 18 -4.93 -9.22 11.15
C TYR A 18 -5.69 -7.94 10.80
N VAL A 19 -6.71 -7.56 11.59
CA VAL A 19 -7.45 -6.30 11.39
C VAL A 19 -6.52 -5.11 11.51
N GLY A 20 -5.64 -5.11 12.53
CA GLY A 20 -4.59 -4.12 12.69
C GLY A 20 -3.65 -4.03 11.48
N LEU A 21 -3.24 -5.18 10.94
CA LEU A 21 -2.42 -5.24 9.72
C LEU A 21 -3.13 -4.60 8.52
N VAL A 22 -4.40 -4.92 8.28
CA VAL A 22 -5.17 -4.35 7.16
C VAL A 22 -5.29 -2.83 7.30
N LEU A 23 -5.58 -2.34 8.51
CA LEU A 23 -5.69 -0.90 8.80
C LEU A 23 -4.35 -0.19 8.58
N ILE A 24 -3.26 -0.71 9.16
CA ILE A 24 -1.92 -0.13 9.04
C ILE A 24 -1.45 -0.15 7.59
N ALA A 25 -1.61 -1.26 6.87
CA ALA A 25 -1.22 -1.38 5.48
C ALA A 25 -1.90 -0.31 4.60
N PHE A 26 -3.21 -0.13 4.77
CA PHE A 26 -3.94 0.88 4.01
C PHE A 26 -3.50 2.30 4.35
N GLU A 27 -3.31 2.63 5.64
CA GLU A 27 -2.90 4.00 6.02
C GLU A 27 -1.47 4.32 5.59
N LEU A 28 -0.54 3.35 5.63
CA LEU A 28 0.83 3.53 5.10
C LEU A 28 0.84 3.74 3.58
N ILE A 29 0.06 2.95 2.82
CA ILE A 29 -0.06 3.14 1.37
C ILE A 29 -0.66 4.52 1.06
N LYS A 30 -1.73 4.87 1.78
CA LYS A 30 -2.40 6.17 1.60
C LYS A 30 -1.48 7.35 1.93
N SER A 31 -0.62 7.22 2.95
CA SER A 31 0.34 8.28 3.30
C SER A 31 1.38 8.51 2.21
N MET A 32 1.76 7.49 1.45
CA MET A 32 2.67 7.63 0.30
C MET A 32 2.02 8.21 -0.95
N ILE A 33 0.68 8.20 -1.03
CA ILE A 33 -0.05 8.65 -2.22
C ILE A 33 -0.43 10.12 -2.09
N VAL A 34 -1.31 10.46 -1.13
CA VAL A 34 -2.00 11.76 -1.16
C VAL A 34 -1.10 12.91 -0.70
N GLY A 35 -0.41 12.74 0.42
CA GLY A 35 0.43 13.77 1.02
C GLY A 35 1.60 14.18 0.11
N PRO A 36 2.44 13.22 -0.31
CA PRO A 36 3.52 13.39 -1.28
C PRO A 36 3.16 14.16 -2.55
N ILE A 37 2.08 13.77 -3.24
CA ILE A 37 1.66 14.44 -4.47
C ILE A 37 1.23 15.86 -4.16
N LYS A 38 0.44 16.06 -3.09
CA LYS A 38 0.02 17.41 -2.70
C LYS A 38 1.22 18.30 -2.37
N LEU A 39 2.24 17.76 -1.70
CA LEU A 39 3.46 18.48 -1.37
C LEU A 39 4.27 18.86 -2.62
N PHE A 40 4.35 17.97 -3.62
CA PHE A 40 5.04 18.24 -4.88
C PHE A 40 4.49 19.49 -5.62
N TYR A 41 3.18 19.70 -5.58
CA TYR A 41 2.55 20.89 -6.17
C TYR A 41 2.53 22.11 -5.25
N LYS A 42 2.75 21.91 -3.94
CA LYS A 42 2.61 22.98 -2.95
C LYS A 42 3.74 24.00 -3.13
N ASP A 43 3.36 25.27 -3.19
CA ASP A 43 4.27 26.42 -3.28
C ASP A 43 5.28 26.32 -4.45
N THR A 44 4.94 25.54 -5.48
CA THR A 44 5.82 25.24 -6.62
C THR A 44 5.28 25.91 -7.88
N THR A 45 6.13 26.66 -8.57
CA THR A 45 5.85 27.18 -9.91
C THR A 45 6.67 26.38 -10.92
N PHE A 46 5.98 25.69 -11.83
CA PHE A 46 6.66 24.95 -12.89
C PHE A 46 7.05 25.88 -14.03
N GLY A 47 8.27 25.69 -14.56
CA GLY A 47 8.78 26.47 -15.69
C GLY A 47 8.05 26.16 -16.99
N GLU A 48 8.19 27.07 -17.96
CA GLU A 48 7.66 26.87 -19.32
C GLU A 48 8.24 25.59 -19.96
N GLY A 49 7.38 24.79 -20.58
CA GLY A 49 7.74 23.51 -21.19
C GLY A 49 7.72 22.30 -20.24
N MET A 50 7.54 22.50 -18.93
CA MET A 50 7.30 21.40 -17.99
C MET A 50 5.89 20.82 -18.19
N PRO A 51 5.71 19.50 -17.99
CA PRO A 51 4.40 18.86 -18.21
C PRO A 51 3.40 19.14 -17.06
N PHE A 52 3.86 19.74 -15.96
CA PHE A 52 3.07 20.01 -14.75
C PHE A 52 2.46 21.41 -14.77
N LYS A 53 1.21 21.52 -14.32
CA LYS A 53 0.40 22.74 -14.26
C LYS A 53 0.03 23.10 -12.82
N SER A 54 -0.84 22.29 -12.19
CA SER A 54 -1.29 22.51 -10.81
C SER A 54 -1.94 21.24 -10.26
N TYR A 55 -2.04 21.14 -8.93
CA TYR A 55 -2.68 19.99 -8.27
C TYR A 55 -4.15 19.82 -8.70
N GLU A 56 -4.86 20.94 -8.89
CA GLU A 56 -6.25 20.97 -9.32
C GLU A 56 -6.41 20.44 -10.73
N VAL A 57 -5.54 20.87 -11.64
CA VAL A 57 -5.62 20.52 -13.07
C VAL A 57 -5.10 19.12 -13.32
N ASP A 58 -3.94 18.77 -12.77
CA ASP A 58 -3.26 17.53 -13.12
C ASP A 58 -3.76 16.35 -12.28
N VAL A 59 -4.26 16.59 -11.06
CA VAL A 59 -4.67 15.54 -10.12
C VAL A 59 -6.17 15.58 -9.87
N LEU A 60 -6.70 16.64 -9.23
CA LEU A 60 -8.10 16.66 -8.74
C LEU A 60 -9.15 16.62 -9.86
N SER A 61 -8.81 17.04 -11.08
CA SER A 61 -9.69 16.94 -12.24
C SER A 61 -10.03 15.50 -12.63
N ARG A 62 -9.22 14.51 -12.18
CA ARG A 62 -9.36 13.10 -12.57
C ARG A 62 -10.50 12.38 -11.86
N HIS A 63 -10.82 12.77 -10.62
CA HIS A 63 -11.87 12.14 -9.84
C HIS A 63 -12.32 12.99 -8.64
N LYS A 64 -13.58 12.82 -8.20
CA LYS A 64 -14.16 13.57 -7.07
C LYS A 64 -13.58 13.21 -5.69
N ASP A 65 -13.18 11.96 -5.52
CA ASP A 65 -12.47 11.45 -4.33
C ASP A 65 -10.97 11.68 -4.55
N GLN A 66 -10.34 12.41 -3.64
CA GLN A 66 -8.93 12.81 -3.75
C GLN A 66 -7.98 11.60 -3.83
N PHE A 67 -8.28 10.52 -3.11
CA PHE A 67 -7.43 9.35 -3.12
C PHE A 67 -7.47 8.65 -4.47
N GLU A 68 -8.66 8.48 -5.05
CA GLU A 68 -8.82 7.98 -6.43
C GLU A 68 -8.14 8.89 -7.46
N ALA A 69 -8.28 10.21 -7.31
CA ALA A 69 -7.64 11.17 -8.21
C ALA A 69 -6.11 11.02 -8.19
N CYS A 70 -5.53 10.85 -7.01
CA CYS A 70 -4.10 10.59 -6.85
C CYS A 70 -3.67 9.24 -7.45
N LEU A 71 -4.46 8.17 -7.29
CA LEU A 71 -4.16 6.87 -7.90
C LEU A 71 -4.18 6.95 -9.43
N LEU A 72 -5.20 7.60 -10.00
CA LEU A 72 -5.28 7.82 -11.45
C LEU A 72 -4.11 8.67 -11.96
N TYR A 73 -3.67 9.67 -11.19
CA TYR A 73 -2.49 10.46 -11.52
C TYR A 73 -1.20 9.62 -11.52
N LEU A 74 -0.99 8.79 -10.48
CA LEU A 74 0.18 7.91 -10.40
C LEU A 74 0.21 6.88 -11.52
N ARG A 75 -0.94 6.34 -11.92
CA ARG A 75 -1.05 5.36 -13.00
C ARG A 75 -0.90 6.00 -14.39
N ASP A 76 -1.67 7.03 -14.69
CA ASP A 76 -1.82 7.52 -16.06
C ASP A 76 -0.79 8.60 -16.44
N PHE A 77 -0.33 9.37 -15.46
CA PHE A 77 0.55 10.51 -15.71
C PHE A 77 1.98 10.25 -15.25
N MET A 78 2.16 9.73 -14.03
CA MET A 78 3.51 9.37 -13.54
C MET A 78 3.95 7.98 -14.00
N VAL A 79 3.01 7.11 -14.37
CA VAL A 79 3.28 5.71 -14.76
C VAL A 79 4.07 4.95 -13.68
N ALA A 80 3.82 5.28 -12.42
CA ALA A 80 4.49 4.70 -11.26
C ALA A 80 3.88 3.37 -10.81
N ILE A 81 2.62 3.15 -11.18
CA ILE A 81 1.84 1.94 -10.89
C ILE A 81 1.00 1.58 -12.12
N ASP A 82 0.63 0.32 -12.24
CA ASP A 82 -0.27 -0.17 -13.29
C ASP A 82 -1.72 -0.36 -12.79
N SER A 83 -2.57 -0.94 -13.65
CA SER A 83 -3.97 -1.18 -13.30
C SER A 83 -4.14 -2.28 -12.25
N ASP A 84 -3.26 -3.28 -12.22
CA ASP A 84 -3.33 -4.38 -11.25
C ASP A 84 -2.93 -3.90 -9.86
N ASP A 85 -1.92 -3.02 -9.80
CA ASP A 85 -1.49 -2.33 -8.58
C ASP A 85 -2.63 -1.44 -8.03
N MET A 86 -3.24 -0.61 -8.89
CA MET A 86 -4.37 0.23 -8.51
C MET A 86 -5.54 -0.62 -7.99
N ASN A 87 -5.87 -1.72 -8.67
CA ASN A 87 -6.92 -2.64 -8.24
C ASN A 87 -6.58 -3.29 -6.89
N ALA A 88 -5.34 -3.65 -6.63
CA ALA A 88 -4.93 -4.23 -5.34
C ALA A 88 -5.12 -3.24 -4.18
N ILE A 89 -4.78 -1.96 -4.41
CA ILE A 89 -4.97 -0.90 -3.43
C ILE A 89 -6.47 -0.65 -3.19
N GLN A 90 -7.31 -0.69 -4.24
CA GLN A 90 -8.76 -0.58 -4.13
C GLN A 90 -9.38 -1.75 -3.36
N ASP A 91 -8.95 -2.97 -3.64
CA ASP A 91 -9.39 -4.17 -2.95
C ASP A 91 -9.01 -4.09 -1.46
N LEU A 92 -7.81 -3.62 -1.14
CA LEU A 92 -7.40 -3.34 0.24
C LEU A 92 -8.25 -2.26 0.91
N ARG A 93 -8.53 -1.14 0.21
CA ARG A 93 -9.41 -0.06 0.70
C ARG A 93 -10.78 -0.60 1.06
N ARG A 94 -11.37 -1.43 0.18
CA ARG A 94 -12.68 -2.05 0.38
C ARG A 94 -12.66 -2.97 1.58
N HIS A 95 -11.69 -3.89 1.64
CA HIS A 95 -11.53 -4.82 2.74
C HIS A 95 -11.36 -4.09 4.09
N ARG A 96 -10.50 -3.06 4.12
CA ARG A 96 -10.33 -2.19 5.28
C ARG A 96 -11.66 -1.59 5.71
N ASN A 97 -12.41 -0.98 4.79
CA ASN A 97 -13.68 -0.34 5.12
C ASN A 97 -14.69 -1.35 5.68
N GLU A 98 -14.75 -2.56 5.12
CA GLU A 98 -15.60 -3.62 5.63
C GLU A 98 -15.21 -4.03 7.05
N LEU A 99 -13.92 -4.23 7.34
CA LEU A 99 -13.43 -4.54 8.68
C LEU A 99 -13.70 -3.38 9.65
N ALA A 100 -13.52 -2.13 9.23
CA ALA A 100 -13.72 -0.97 10.09
C ALA A 100 -15.19 -0.75 10.46
N HIS A 101 -16.13 -1.08 9.57
CA HIS A 101 -17.55 -0.87 9.80
C HIS A 101 -18.25 -2.06 10.47
N ASP A 102 -17.75 -3.29 10.26
CA ASP A 102 -18.45 -4.52 10.66
C ASP A 102 -17.59 -5.48 11.48
N LEU A 103 -16.58 -4.94 12.20
CA LEU A 103 -15.61 -5.74 12.94
C LEU A 103 -16.27 -6.75 13.88
N VAL A 104 -17.25 -6.31 14.67
CA VAL A 104 -17.89 -7.12 15.72
C VAL A 104 -18.52 -8.38 15.13
N ASN A 105 -19.18 -8.26 13.97
CA ASN A 105 -19.80 -9.40 13.31
C ASN A 105 -18.78 -10.26 12.57
N LYS A 106 -17.74 -9.64 12.00
CA LYS A 106 -16.70 -10.35 11.23
C LYS A 106 -15.69 -11.10 12.10
N LEU A 107 -15.56 -10.80 13.38
CA LEU A 107 -14.55 -11.42 14.27
C LEU A 107 -14.61 -12.95 14.28
N HIS A 108 -15.81 -13.53 14.22
CA HIS A 108 -16.01 -14.99 14.27
C HIS A 108 -15.81 -15.68 12.90
N ASP A 109 -15.96 -14.95 11.80
CA ASP A 109 -15.98 -15.50 10.44
C ASP A 109 -14.78 -15.05 9.58
N LEU A 110 -13.75 -14.47 10.20
CA LEU A 110 -12.63 -13.86 9.48
C LEU A 110 -11.74 -14.91 8.80
N GLN A 111 -11.92 -15.09 7.49
CA GLN A 111 -11.12 -16.01 6.67
C GLN A 111 -9.78 -15.37 6.26
N ILE A 112 -8.86 -15.26 7.23
CA ILE A 112 -7.55 -14.60 7.07
C ILE A 112 -6.77 -15.18 5.88
N GLU A 113 -6.67 -16.50 5.80
CA GLU A 113 -5.91 -17.21 4.77
C GLU A 113 -6.41 -16.92 3.36
N GLY A 114 -7.73 -16.71 3.21
CA GLY A 114 -8.35 -16.36 1.92
C GLY A 114 -7.87 -15.02 1.33
N HIS A 115 -7.15 -14.22 2.12
CA HIS A 115 -6.68 -12.89 1.72
C HIS A 115 -5.18 -12.87 1.38
N ALA A 116 -4.50 -14.03 1.39
CA ALA A 116 -3.08 -14.12 1.04
C ALA A 116 -2.79 -13.57 -0.37
N ALA A 117 -3.64 -13.88 -1.34
CA ALA A 117 -3.50 -13.39 -2.71
C ALA A 117 -3.66 -11.87 -2.82
N LEU A 118 -4.58 -11.29 -2.04
CA LEU A 118 -4.72 -9.83 -1.92
C LEU A 118 -3.44 -9.22 -1.36
N PHE A 119 -2.91 -9.75 -0.25
CA PHE A 119 -1.71 -9.22 0.38
C PHE A 119 -0.47 -9.33 -0.51
N LYS A 120 -0.34 -10.39 -1.31
CA LYS A 120 0.74 -10.50 -2.32
C LYS A 120 0.66 -9.38 -3.37
N ARG A 121 -0.55 -9.08 -3.87
CA ARG A 121 -0.76 -7.99 -4.83
C ARG A 121 -0.51 -6.62 -4.19
N VAL A 122 -0.96 -6.43 -2.95
CA VAL A 122 -0.73 -5.21 -2.17
C VAL A 122 0.76 -4.99 -1.91
N ASP A 123 1.50 -6.03 -1.52
CA ASP A 123 2.94 -5.98 -1.30
C ASP A 123 3.68 -5.50 -2.56
N THR A 124 3.32 -6.06 -3.72
CA THR A 124 3.87 -5.65 -5.02
C THR A 124 3.59 -4.17 -5.32
N ALA A 125 2.33 -3.74 -5.17
CA ALA A 125 1.92 -2.37 -5.42
C ALA A 125 2.59 -1.37 -4.46
N PHE A 126 2.68 -1.74 -3.18
CA PHE A 126 3.34 -0.94 -2.14
C PHE A 126 4.83 -0.80 -2.48
N PHE A 127 5.51 -1.89 -2.81
CA PHE A 127 6.93 -1.84 -3.18
C PHE A 127 7.17 -0.87 -4.35
N LYS A 128 6.41 -0.97 -5.44
CA LYS A 128 6.52 -0.03 -6.58
C LYS A 128 6.32 1.41 -6.17
N LEU A 129 5.27 1.71 -5.39
CA LEU A 129 5.03 3.07 -4.89
C LEU A 129 6.17 3.59 -4.02
N SER A 130 6.69 2.74 -3.14
CA SER A 130 7.78 3.09 -2.23
C SER A 130 9.08 3.35 -2.98
N ASN A 131 9.37 2.50 -3.96
CA ASN A 131 10.52 2.61 -4.84
C ASN A 131 10.49 3.90 -5.67
N TYR A 132 9.37 4.12 -6.36
CA TYR A 132 9.13 5.35 -7.11
C TYR A 132 9.28 6.60 -6.22
N ARG A 133 8.75 6.55 -4.99
CA ARG A 133 8.85 7.68 -4.07
C ARG A 133 10.29 7.98 -3.68
N ALA A 134 11.04 6.95 -3.32
CA ALA A 134 12.45 7.10 -2.97
C ALA A 134 13.26 7.66 -4.16
N TYR A 135 12.98 7.21 -5.38
CA TYR A 135 13.59 7.77 -6.59
C TYR A 135 13.24 9.25 -6.80
N ILE A 136 11.98 9.66 -6.62
CA ILE A 136 11.61 11.08 -6.77
C ILE A 136 12.24 11.98 -5.71
N GLU A 137 12.49 11.46 -4.50
CA GLU A 137 13.06 12.24 -3.40
C GLU A 137 14.57 12.47 -3.53
N ILE A 138 15.33 11.45 -3.95
CA ILE A 138 16.80 11.50 -3.97
C ILE A 138 17.43 11.06 -5.30
N GLY A 139 16.65 10.49 -6.21
CA GLY A 139 17.14 9.92 -7.47
C GLY A 139 17.64 10.96 -8.46
N SER A 140 17.22 12.22 -8.38
CA SER A 140 17.81 13.28 -9.23
C SER A 140 19.05 13.93 -8.63
N ASP A 141 19.45 13.58 -7.41
CA ASP A 141 20.58 14.19 -6.72
C ASP A 141 21.91 13.57 -7.23
N PRO A 142 22.84 14.39 -7.77
CA PRO A 142 24.13 13.91 -8.27
C PRO A 142 24.95 13.13 -7.25
N ASP A 143 24.85 13.46 -5.97
CA ASP A 143 25.63 12.79 -4.92
C ASP A 143 25.20 11.33 -4.81
N PHE A 144 23.89 11.05 -4.89
CA PHE A 144 23.34 9.69 -4.84
C PHE A 144 23.53 8.91 -6.14
N GLN A 145 23.56 9.60 -7.29
CA GLN A 145 23.81 8.97 -8.60
C GLN A 145 25.20 8.33 -8.70
N THR A 146 26.20 8.85 -7.96
CA THR A 146 27.56 8.31 -7.98
C THR A 146 27.76 7.08 -7.09
N LEU A 147 26.79 6.72 -6.26
CA LEU A 147 26.92 5.67 -5.24
C LEU A 147 26.66 4.25 -5.77
N GLY A 148 26.33 4.08 -7.05
CA GLY A 148 26.04 2.76 -7.62
C GLY A 148 24.80 2.09 -7.02
N ILE A 149 23.82 2.89 -6.59
CA ILE A 149 22.56 2.42 -6.01
C ILE A 149 21.77 1.66 -7.08
N ASP A 150 21.33 0.45 -6.74
CA ASP A 150 20.31 -0.25 -7.53
C ASP A 150 18.94 0.37 -7.22
N TRP A 151 18.54 1.29 -8.08
CA TRP A 151 17.30 2.05 -7.93
C TRP A 151 16.06 1.16 -8.01
N ASP A 152 16.12 -0.03 -8.61
CA ASP A 152 14.97 -0.93 -8.73
C ASP A 152 14.71 -1.72 -7.43
N LEU A 153 15.66 -1.72 -6.49
CA LEU A 153 15.58 -2.43 -5.21
C LEU A 153 15.38 -1.51 -4.00
N LEU A 154 15.36 -0.19 -4.22
CA LEU A 154 15.27 0.79 -3.13
C LEU A 154 13.90 0.73 -2.44
N LYS A 155 13.91 0.69 -1.11
CA LYS A 155 12.72 0.66 -0.25
C LYS A 155 12.66 1.93 0.59
N GLY A 156 11.54 2.63 0.54
CA GLY A 156 11.23 3.75 1.41
C GLY A 156 10.80 3.30 2.82
N HIS A 157 10.72 4.27 3.74
CA HIS A 157 10.49 4.00 5.16
C HIS A 157 9.15 3.31 5.45
N GLU A 158 8.08 3.75 4.81
CA GLU A 158 6.72 3.20 4.99
C GLU A 158 6.66 1.72 4.62
N TYR A 159 7.34 1.33 3.53
CA TYR A 159 7.41 -0.06 3.10
C TYR A 159 8.20 -0.91 4.09
N LEU A 160 9.32 -0.39 4.63
CA LEU A 160 10.09 -1.10 5.66
C LEU A 160 9.28 -1.32 6.95
N ILE A 161 8.41 -0.38 7.33
CA ILE A 161 7.47 -0.58 8.44
C ILE A 161 6.50 -1.71 8.11
N PHE A 162 5.89 -1.68 6.92
CA PHE A 162 4.96 -2.71 6.47
C PHE A 162 5.61 -4.10 6.45
N GLU A 163 6.78 -4.25 5.84
CA GLU A 163 7.53 -5.49 5.76
C GLU A 163 7.85 -6.04 7.16
N ASN A 164 8.24 -5.16 8.10
CA ASN A 164 8.50 -5.55 9.49
C ASN A 164 7.26 -6.08 10.21
N VAL A 165 6.12 -5.37 10.09
CA VAL A 165 4.86 -5.77 10.71
C VAL A 165 4.34 -7.05 10.08
N PHE A 166 4.27 -7.09 8.75
CA PHE A 166 3.79 -8.22 7.97
C PHE A 166 4.60 -9.50 8.26
N GLY A 167 5.93 -9.40 8.24
CA GLY A 167 6.84 -10.52 8.50
C GLY A 167 6.73 -11.08 9.92
N LYS A 168 6.48 -10.23 10.93
CA LYS A 168 6.31 -10.66 12.32
C LYS A 168 4.99 -11.39 12.57
N LEU A 169 3.92 -10.98 11.89
CA LEU A 169 2.59 -11.53 12.14
C LEU A 169 2.40 -12.93 11.57
N LYS A 170 3.24 -13.39 10.63
CA LYS A 170 3.23 -14.78 10.12
C LYS A 170 1.85 -15.29 9.67
N MET A 171 0.96 -14.38 9.27
CA MET A 171 -0.48 -14.65 9.08
C MET A 171 -0.78 -15.58 7.91
N PHE A 172 0.18 -15.72 6.98
CA PHE A 172 0.03 -16.45 5.72
C PHE A 172 1.04 -17.60 5.57
N ASN A 173 1.68 -18.02 6.67
CA ASN A 173 2.75 -19.02 6.67
C ASN A 173 2.32 -20.46 6.30
N SER A 174 1.05 -20.69 5.95
CA SER A 174 0.57 -21.97 5.43
C SER A 174 0.79 -22.16 3.92
N ILE A 175 1.36 -21.18 3.20
CA ILE A 175 1.60 -21.25 1.74
C ILE A 175 3.11 -21.34 1.41
N GLY A 176 3.98 -21.52 2.40
CA GLY A 176 5.42 -21.28 2.25
C GLY A 176 6.36 -22.48 2.14
N ASP A 177 5.92 -23.73 2.29
CA ASP A 177 6.85 -24.88 2.44
C ASP A 177 6.84 -25.88 1.26
N GLN A 178 6.48 -25.43 0.05
CA GLN A 178 6.59 -26.27 -1.16
C GLN A 178 7.35 -25.68 -2.36
N THR A 179 7.91 -24.46 -2.30
CA THR A 179 8.62 -23.91 -3.47
C THR A 179 9.90 -23.12 -3.18
N LEU A 180 10.65 -23.48 -2.13
CA LEU A 180 12.08 -23.13 -2.07
C LEU A 180 12.92 -24.38 -1.80
N GLY A 181 12.75 -25.37 -2.68
CA GLY A 181 13.80 -26.33 -2.99
C GLY A 181 14.73 -25.70 -4.02
N ILE A 182 15.84 -25.14 -3.57
CA ILE A 182 17.04 -24.98 -4.39
C ILE A 182 18.19 -25.49 -3.54
N GLY A 183 18.69 -26.66 -3.93
CA GLY A 183 20.05 -27.10 -3.56
C GLY A 183 21.10 -26.34 -4.35
#